data_AF-Q9RSB3-F1
#
_entry.id   AF-Q9RSB3-F1
#
_cell.length_a   1.000
_cell.length_b   1.000
_cell.length_c   1.000
_cell.angle_alpha   90.00
_cell.angle_beta   90.00
_cell.angle_gamma   90.00
#
_symmetry.space_group_name_H-M   'P 1'
#
loop_
_entity.id
_entity.type
_entity.pdbx_description
1 polymer ?
#
loop_
_entity_poly.entity_id
_entity_poly.type
_entity_poly.pdbx_seq_one_letter_code
_entity_poly.pdbx_strand_id
1 'polypeptide(L)'
;MEAMTDALRASAIEKGQKLIGLYRRGVGGERANAGRLLHAHLRAHDLTLFDLDGSLPVTQDVAALEGWRESAALLASVLGGALPQDAQDEALTRLVDADDLTDAEVARLLPLVDLETLIDVRADGWAYAAGSADGEAEQADSYRQAGRRVQPADILAYPGSLAERLREATLRAHFVQTHPERLIRAAPGVPQRFLLGVLASVTGRPAVPDPEGARAHLDAGQLARVRALLANHAAQAEAIALDAAEAFGRTLR
;
A
#
# COMPACT_ATOMS: atom_id res chain seq x y z
N MET A 1 53.72 0.85 8.09
CA MET A 1 53.17 2.21 8.25
C MET A 1 51.74 2.27 7.74
N GLU A 2 51.50 1.78 6.53
CA GLU A 2 50.17 1.66 5.90
C GLU A 2 49.13 0.90 6.78
N ALA A 3 49.49 -0.28 7.31
CA ALA A 3 48.63 -1.05 8.20
C ALA A 3 48.25 -0.35 9.53
N MET A 4 49.08 0.60 10.00
CA MET A 4 48.79 1.37 11.22
C MET A 4 47.79 2.51 10.92
N THR A 5 47.84 3.06 9.70
CA THR A 5 46.89 4.06 9.19
C THR A 5 45.52 3.43 8.94
N ASP A 6 45.47 2.21 8.41
CA ASP A 6 44.22 1.49 8.16
C ASP A 6 43.50 1.10 9.45
N ALA A 7 44.24 0.65 10.47
CA ALA A 7 43.68 0.33 11.79
C ALA A 7 43.10 1.57 12.50
N LEU A 8 43.78 2.72 12.38
CA LEU A 8 43.30 3.99 12.90
C LEU A 8 42.05 4.48 12.16
N ARG A 9 41.99 4.32 10.84
CA ARG A 9 40.80 4.64 10.03
C ARG A 9 39.63 3.73 10.38
N ALA A 10 39.84 2.42 10.50
CA ALA A 10 38.80 1.47 10.88
C ALA A 10 38.21 1.78 12.27
N SER A 11 39.06 2.11 13.25
CA SER A 11 38.61 2.53 14.58
C SER A 11 37.81 3.84 14.55
N ALA A 12 38.23 4.80 13.70
CA ALA A 12 37.50 6.04 13.49
C ALA A 12 36.12 5.79 12.84
N ILE A 13 36.02 4.87 11.87
CA ILE A 13 34.75 4.48 11.25
C ILE A 13 33.81 3.85 12.29
N GLU A 14 34.30 2.88 13.06
CA GLU A 14 33.48 2.20 14.08
C GLU A 14 32.91 3.18 15.12
N LYS A 15 33.74 4.14 15.58
CA LYS A 15 33.31 5.19 16.50
C LYS A 15 32.29 6.13 15.84
N GLY A 16 32.49 6.48 14.57
CA GLY A 16 31.55 7.28 13.78
C GLY A 16 30.18 6.59 13.63
N GLN A 17 30.16 5.29 13.31
CA GLN A 17 28.94 4.48 13.21
C GLN A 17 28.16 4.45 14.55
N LYS A 18 28.86 4.32 15.69
CA LYS A 18 28.24 4.41 17.02
C LYS A 18 27.59 5.78 17.25
N LEU A 19 28.26 6.87 16.86
CA LEU A 19 27.74 8.24 16.99
C LEU A 19 26.52 8.49 16.08
N ILE A 20 26.49 7.92 14.87
CA ILE A 20 25.28 7.93 14.00
C ILE A 20 24.11 7.24 14.70
N GLY A 21 24.34 6.06 15.29
CA GLY A 21 23.30 5.33 16.02
C GLY A 21 22.74 6.11 17.21
N LEU A 22 23.59 6.80 17.96
CA LEU A 22 23.19 7.69 19.06
C LEU A 22 22.43 8.91 18.56
N TYR A 23 22.86 9.52 17.46
CA TYR A 23 22.18 10.67 16.87
C TYR A 23 20.76 10.32 16.39
N ARG A 24 20.60 9.16 15.72
CA ARG A 24 19.30 8.72 15.19
C ARG A 24 18.30 8.34 16.28
N ARG A 25 18.76 7.68 17.35
CA ARG A 25 17.89 7.20 18.44
C ARG A 25 17.71 8.20 19.58
N GLY A 26 18.62 9.16 19.72
CA GLY A 26 18.59 10.14 20.81
C GLY A 26 17.41 11.11 20.67
N VAL A 27 17.01 11.69 21.81
CA VAL A 27 15.96 12.71 21.89
C VAL A 27 16.50 13.99 22.55
N GLY A 28 15.99 15.15 22.12
CA GLY A 28 16.32 16.45 22.72
C GLY A 28 17.83 16.71 22.85
N GLY A 29 18.30 16.97 24.07
CA GLY A 29 19.69 17.32 24.36
C GLY A 29 20.71 16.22 24.06
N GLU A 30 20.32 14.95 24.16
CA GLU A 30 21.19 13.81 23.83
C GLU A 30 21.47 13.76 22.32
N ARG A 31 20.42 13.92 21.51
CA ARG A 31 20.53 14.02 20.04
C ARG A 31 21.43 15.19 19.64
N ALA A 32 21.18 16.37 20.20
CA ALA A 32 21.99 17.56 19.90
C ALA A 32 23.46 17.36 20.27
N ASN A 33 23.75 16.71 21.41
CA ASN A 33 25.12 16.41 21.82
C ASN A 33 25.79 15.37 20.91
N ALA A 34 25.09 14.27 20.59
CA ALA A 34 25.56 13.25 19.65
C ALA A 34 25.85 13.84 18.27
N GLY A 35 25.00 14.76 17.79
CA GLY A 35 25.18 15.42 16.50
C GLY A 35 26.43 16.31 16.47
N ARG A 36 26.68 17.10 17.52
CA ARG A 36 27.92 17.88 17.64
C ARG A 36 29.16 17.00 17.68
N LEU A 37 29.12 15.91 18.46
CA LEU A 37 30.23 14.96 18.57
C LEU A 37 30.49 14.25 17.24
N LEU A 38 29.44 13.85 16.53
CA LEU A 38 29.53 13.24 15.20
C LEU A 38 30.16 14.21 14.20
N HIS A 39 29.67 15.46 14.14
CA HIS A 39 30.22 16.46 13.23
C HIS A 39 31.70 16.75 13.50
N ALA A 40 32.08 16.89 14.77
CA ALA A 40 33.47 17.08 15.17
C ALA A 40 34.34 15.85 14.81
N HIS A 41 33.81 14.64 14.98
CA HIS A 41 34.50 13.39 14.67
C HIS A 41 34.75 13.23 13.16
N LEU A 42 33.73 13.52 12.33
CA LEU A 42 33.85 13.51 10.87
C LEU A 42 34.94 14.49 10.40
N ARG A 43 34.94 15.72 10.92
CA ARG A 43 35.95 16.75 10.64
C ARG A 43 37.36 16.33 11.05
N ALA A 44 37.51 15.75 12.25
CA ALA A 44 38.81 15.40 12.80
C ALA A 44 39.51 14.28 12.03
N HIS A 45 38.74 13.40 11.37
CA HIS A 45 39.25 12.25 10.64
C HIS A 45 39.08 12.37 9.12
N ASP A 46 38.63 13.54 8.63
CA ASP A 46 38.30 13.80 7.22
C ASP A 46 37.39 12.73 6.60
N LEU A 47 36.42 12.27 7.40
CA LEU A 47 35.40 11.30 6.98
C LEU A 47 34.13 12.03 6.58
N THR A 48 33.38 11.46 5.65
CA THR A 48 32.00 11.83 5.32
C THR A 48 31.01 10.84 5.95
N LEU A 49 29.72 11.16 5.93
CA LEU A 49 28.68 10.21 6.35
C LEU A 49 28.71 8.95 5.47
N PHE A 50 28.98 9.08 4.16
CA PHE A 50 29.17 7.95 3.24
C PHE A 50 30.32 7.02 3.66
N ASP A 51 31.43 7.56 4.17
CA ASP A 51 32.55 6.75 4.66
C ASP A 51 32.18 5.91 5.90
N LEU A 52 31.20 6.36 6.68
CA LEU A 52 30.71 5.64 7.85
C LEU A 52 29.67 4.56 7.48
N ASP A 53 28.83 4.87 6.49
CA ASP A 53 27.78 3.99 5.96
C ASP A 53 27.54 4.39 4.50
N GLY A 54 27.86 3.47 3.58
CA GLY A 54 27.81 3.72 2.14
C GLY A 54 26.41 3.99 1.57
N SER A 55 25.36 3.88 2.39
CA SER A 55 24.04 4.38 2.01
C SER A 55 23.97 5.91 2.10
N LEU A 56 24.71 6.54 3.00
CA LEU A 56 24.56 7.96 3.37
C LEU A 56 25.15 8.95 2.36
N PRO A 57 24.74 10.24 2.40
CA PRO A 57 25.26 11.23 1.47
C PRO A 57 26.74 11.53 1.71
N VAL A 58 27.46 11.90 0.64
CA VAL A 58 28.87 12.32 0.70
C VAL A 58 28.96 13.75 1.27
N THR A 59 28.76 13.87 2.58
CA THR A 59 28.79 15.15 3.31
C THR A 59 29.23 14.96 4.76
N GLN A 60 29.75 16.02 5.37
CA GLN A 60 30.03 16.10 6.82
C GLN A 60 28.89 16.78 7.59
N ASP A 61 27.86 17.26 6.88
CA ASP A 61 26.70 17.90 7.49
C ASP A 61 25.77 16.87 8.11
N VAL A 62 25.72 16.85 9.44
CA VAL A 62 24.88 15.92 10.20
C VAL A 62 23.39 16.27 10.07
N ALA A 63 23.03 17.52 9.73
CA ALA A 63 21.65 17.90 9.48
C ALA A 63 21.07 17.19 8.23
N ALA A 64 21.92 16.77 7.30
CA ALA A 64 21.50 15.99 6.13
C ALA A 64 20.82 14.66 6.51
N LEU A 65 21.07 14.13 7.71
CA LEU A 65 20.43 12.93 8.23
C LEU A 65 18.95 13.13 8.59
N GLU A 66 18.47 14.36 8.77
CA GLU A 66 17.09 14.63 9.22
C GLU A 66 16.05 14.45 8.10
N GLY A 67 16.44 14.69 6.85
CA GLY A 67 15.62 14.44 5.65
C GLY A 67 16.06 13.21 4.85
N TRP A 68 16.98 12.42 5.40
CA TRP A 68 17.55 11.28 4.72
C TRP A 68 16.56 10.12 4.64
N ARG A 69 16.25 9.68 3.41
CA ARG A 69 15.40 8.52 3.13
C ARG A 69 16.25 7.41 2.55
N GLU A 70 16.51 6.39 3.36
CA GLU A 70 17.37 5.26 3.00
C GLU A 70 16.85 4.56 1.75
N SER A 71 15.54 4.36 1.64
CA SER A 71 14.90 3.71 0.49
C SER A 71 15.08 4.51 -0.81
N ALA A 72 15.04 5.85 -0.73
CA ALA A 72 15.27 6.70 -1.90
C ALA A 72 16.71 6.57 -2.43
N ALA A 73 17.68 6.46 -1.53
CA ALA A 73 19.08 6.25 -1.90
C ALA A 73 19.33 4.84 -2.42
N LEU A 74 18.74 3.83 -1.79
CA LEU A 74 18.81 2.45 -2.25
C LEU A 74 18.23 2.31 -3.66
N LEU A 75 17.08 2.94 -3.92
CA LEU A 75 16.49 2.99 -5.26
C LEU A 75 17.42 3.69 -6.27
N ALA A 76 18.07 4.79 -5.88
CA ALA A 76 19.04 5.48 -6.73
C ALA A 76 20.25 4.59 -7.07
N SER A 77 20.76 3.83 -6.11
CA SER A 77 21.87 2.88 -6.32
C SER A 77 21.49 1.74 -7.26
N VAL A 78 20.27 1.21 -7.13
CA VAL A 78 19.72 0.19 -8.04
C VAL A 78 19.59 0.76 -9.46
N LEU A 79 18.97 1.94 -9.61
CA LEU A 79 18.80 2.61 -10.92
C LEU A 79 20.13 3.01 -11.57
N GLY A 80 21.13 3.33 -10.76
CA GLY A 80 22.48 3.69 -11.22
C GLY A 80 23.34 2.50 -11.66
N GLY A 81 22.89 1.26 -11.44
CA GLY A 81 23.66 0.06 -11.76
C GLY A 81 24.97 -0.07 -10.97
N ALA A 82 25.06 0.56 -9.80
CA ALA A 82 26.26 0.58 -8.97
C ALA A 82 26.43 -0.68 -8.11
N LEU A 83 25.37 -1.49 -7.99
CA LEU A 83 25.33 -2.69 -7.16
C LEU A 83 25.64 -3.95 -7.98
N PRO A 84 26.40 -4.91 -7.43
CA PRO A 84 26.44 -6.28 -7.96
C PRO A 84 25.04 -6.91 -7.98
N GLN A 85 24.79 -7.87 -8.88
CA GLN A 85 23.47 -8.48 -9.08
C GLN A 85 22.83 -8.99 -7.77
N ASP A 86 23.54 -9.75 -6.96
CA ASP A 86 23.00 -10.29 -5.70
C ASP A 86 22.58 -9.18 -4.72
N ALA A 87 23.36 -8.09 -4.66
CA ALA A 87 23.06 -6.92 -3.84
C ALA A 87 21.89 -6.10 -4.43
N GLN A 88 21.72 -6.12 -5.75
CA GLN A 88 20.57 -5.51 -6.41
C GLN A 88 19.28 -6.27 -6.09
N ASP A 89 19.29 -7.59 -6.10
CA ASP A 89 18.12 -8.41 -5.78
C ASP A 89 17.70 -8.25 -4.30
N GLU A 90 18.68 -8.19 -3.38
CA GLU A 90 18.44 -7.86 -1.97
C GLU A 90 17.86 -6.44 -1.82
N ALA A 91 18.41 -5.46 -2.54
CA ALA A 91 17.92 -4.09 -2.53
C ALA A 91 16.47 -4.00 -3.03
N LEU A 92 16.13 -4.67 -4.14
CA LEU A 92 14.77 -4.72 -4.67
C LEU A 92 13.81 -5.35 -3.67
N THR A 93 14.21 -6.44 -3.00
CA THR A 93 13.41 -7.08 -1.96
C THR A 93 13.08 -6.11 -0.82
N ARG A 94 14.07 -5.33 -0.36
CA ARG A 94 13.87 -4.30 0.67
C ARG A 94 12.98 -3.15 0.20
N LEU A 95 13.16 -2.70 -1.04
CA LEU A 95 12.41 -1.59 -1.62
C LEU A 95 10.92 -1.92 -1.83
N VAL A 96 10.59 -3.19 -2.05
CA VAL A 96 9.19 -3.64 -2.21
C VAL A 96 8.35 -3.36 -0.96
N ASP A 97 8.93 -3.54 0.23
CA ASP A 97 8.23 -3.33 1.50
C ASP A 97 8.48 -1.93 2.11
N ALA A 98 9.24 -1.05 1.43
CA ALA A 98 9.54 0.31 1.92
C ALA A 98 8.31 1.22 1.91
N ASP A 99 8.04 1.89 3.02
CA ASP A 99 6.86 2.74 3.26
C ASP A 99 7.11 4.25 3.00
N ASP A 100 8.38 4.66 2.87
CA ASP A 100 8.82 6.05 2.73
C ASP A 100 9.11 6.47 1.27
N LEU A 101 8.83 5.60 0.29
CA LEU A 101 8.93 5.91 -1.13
C LEU A 101 7.76 6.79 -1.58
N THR A 102 8.06 7.81 -2.37
CA THR A 102 7.05 8.66 -3.03
C THR A 102 6.40 7.93 -4.21
N ASP A 103 5.22 8.37 -4.66
CA ASP A 103 4.55 7.77 -5.83
C ASP A 103 5.44 7.76 -7.08
N ALA A 104 6.23 8.82 -7.29
CA ALA A 104 7.16 8.91 -8.41
C ALA A 104 8.36 7.94 -8.27
N GLU A 105 8.75 7.60 -7.05
CA GLU A 105 9.78 6.59 -6.79
C GLU A 105 9.24 5.18 -6.96
N VAL A 106 8.04 4.89 -6.45
CA VAL A 106 7.35 3.61 -6.68
C VAL A 106 7.15 3.38 -8.19
N ALA A 107 6.76 4.41 -8.94
CA ALA A 107 6.64 4.32 -10.39
C ALA A 107 7.96 3.98 -11.10
N ARG A 108 9.11 4.40 -10.56
CA ARG A 108 10.45 4.05 -11.08
C ARG A 108 10.92 2.66 -10.63
N LEU A 109 10.46 2.19 -9.48
CA LEU A 109 10.74 0.84 -8.97
C LEU A 109 9.99 -0.24 -9.74
N LEU A 110 8.73 0.04 -10.12
CA LEU A 110 7.81 -0.92 -10.76
C LEU A 110 8.42 -1.72 -11.93
N PRO A 111 9.12 -1.10 -12.91
CA PRO A 111 9.70 -1.84 -14.03
C PRO A 111 10.87 -2.75 -13.66
N LEU A 112 11.43 -2.62 -12.46
CA LEU A 112 12.59 -3.38 -11.97
C LEU A 112 12.18 -4.62 -11.16
N VAL A 113 10.92 -4.73 -10.78
CA VAL A 113 10.40 -5.80 -9.93
C VAL A 113 9.58 -6.76 -10.78
N ASP A 114 9.84 -8.06 -10.64
CA ASP A 114 8.97 -9.09 -11.20
C ASP A 114 7.69 -9.20 -10.34
N LEU A 115 6.64 -8.55 -10.82
CA LEU A 115 5.33 -8.55 -10.17
C LEU A 115 4.70 -9.94 -10.11
N GLU A 116 4.94 -10.80 -11.09
CA GLU A 116 4.37 -12.15 -11.12
C GLU A 116 4.99 -12.99 -10.00
N THR A 117 6.33 -13.00 -9.91
CA THR A 117 7.05 -13.68 -8.82
C THR A 117 6.64 -13.12 -7.45
N LEU A 118 6.50 -11.80 -7.33
CA LEU A 118 6.08 -11.18 -6.06
C LEU A 118 4.66 -11.60 -5.64
N ILE A 119 3.72 -11.70 -6.59
CA ILE A 119 2.37 -12.23 -6.32
C ILE A 119 2.46 -13.70 -5.88
N ASP A 120 3.22 -14.53 -6.60
CA ASP A 120 3.31 -15.96 -6.32
C ASP A 120 3.83 -16.25 -4.91
N VAL A 121 4.80 -15.47 -4.43
CA VAL A 121 5.38 -15.57 -3.08
C VAL A 121 4.44 -15.05 -1.99
N ARG A 122 3.60 -14.06 -2.27
CA ARG A 122 2.77 -13.37 -1.27
C ARG A 122 1.32 -13.85 -1.19
N ALA A 123 0.81 -14.50 -2.25
CA ALA A 123 -0.59 -14.90 -2.37
C ALA A 123 -1.07 -15.81 -1.23
N ASP A 124 -0.24 -16.77 -0.79
CA ASP A 124 -0.58 -17.67 0.31
C ASP A 124 -0.75 -16.88 1.63
N GLY A 125 0.14 -15.92 1.89
CA GLY A 125 0.04 -15.05 3.07
C GLY A 125 -1.22 -14.18 3.05
N TRP A 126 -1.64 -13.71 1.88
CA TRP A 126 -2.90 -12.97 1.73
C TRP A 126 -4.13 -13.85 1.93
N ALA A 127 -4.11 -15.08 1.44
CA ALA A 127 -5.20 -16.05 1.62
C ALA A 127 -5.36 -16.42 3.10
N TYR A 128 -4.24 -16.71 3.78
CA TYR A 128 -4.22 -16.97 5.22
C TYR A 128 -4.80 -15.80 6.03
N ALA A 129 -4.38 -14.56 5.72
CA ALA A 129 -4.89 -13.37 6.41
C ALA A 129 -6.39 -13.11 6.19
N ALA A 130 -6.98 -13.65 5.11
CA ALA A 130 -8.42 -13.54 4.84
C ALA A 130 -9.28 -14.47 5.71
N GLY A 131 -8.68 -15.40 6.45
CA GLY A 131 -9.35 -16.20 7.49
C GLY A 131 -10.23 -17.34 6.98
N SER A 132 -10.08 -17.77 5.73
CA SER A 132 -10.82 -18.91 5.16
C SER A 132 -10.07 -20.21 5.42
N ALA A 133 -10.16 -20.78 6.63
CA ALA A 133 -9.47 -22.03 7.00
C ALA A 133 -9.80 -23.20 6.05
N ASP A 134 -10.98 -23.19 5.44
CA ASP A 134 -11.36 -24.07 4.34
C ASP A 134 -11.11 -23.36 3.00
N GLY A 135 -10.29 -23.95 2.13
CA GLY A 135 -10.05 -23.45 0.77
C GLY A 135 -8.92 -22.41 0.62
N GLU A 136 -8.02 -22.27 1.60
CA GLU A 136 -6.87 -21.33 1.52
C GLU A 136 -6.06 -21.48 0.23
N ALA A 137 -5.77 -22.72 -0.18
CA ALA A 137 -5.01 -22.99 -1.40
C ALA A 137 -5.76 -22.52 -2.66
N GLU A 138 -7.07 -22.79 -2.74
CA GLU A 138 -7.92 -22.36 -3.86
C GLU A 138 -8.05 -20.83 -3.90
N GLN A 139 -8.12 -20.20 -2.72
CA GLN A 139 -8.16 -18.75 -2.57
C GLN A 139 -6.83 -18.10 -3.00
N ALA A 140 -5.69 -18.68 -2.61
CA ALA A 140 -4.38 -18.24 -3.03
C ALA A 140 -4.20 -18.36 -4.55
N ASP A 141 -4.63 -19.47 -5.15
CA ASP A 141 -4.64 -19.65 -6.61
C ASP A 141 -5.53 -18.63 -7.31
N SER A 142 -6.68 -18.30 -6.73
CA SER A 142 -7.56 -17.25 -7.22
C SER A 142 -6.89 -15.87 -7.17
N TYR A 143 -6.14 -15.57 -6.10
CA TYR A 143 -5.33 -14.34 -6.02
C TYR A 143 -4.21 -14.30 -7.05
N ARG A 144 -3.49 -15.40 -7.29
CA ARG A 144 -2.48 -15.49 -8.36
C ARG A 144 -3.10 -15.18 -9.73
N GLN A 145 -4.22 -15.81 -10.05
CA GLN A 145 -4.94 -15.57 -11.31
C GLN A 145 -5.42 -14.13 -11.46
N ALA A 146 -5.91 -13.52 -10.38
CA ALA A 146 -6.32 -12.12 -10.38
C ALA A 146 -5.12 -11.17 -10.52
N GLY A 147 -4.05 -11.43 -9.79
CA GLY A 147 -2.82 -10.64 -9.78
C GLY A 147 -2.16 -10.57 -11.15
N ARG A 148 -2.19 -11.66 -11.93
CA ARG A 148 -1.70 -11.67 -13.33
C ARG A 148 -2.40 -10.67 -14.27
N ARG A 149 -3.56 -10.13 -13.89
CA ARG A 149 -4.28 -9.11 -14.68
C ARG A 149 -3.97 -7.67 -14.22
N VAL A 150 -3.35 -7.50 -13.06
CA VAL A 150 -3.02 -6.20 -12.49
C VAL A 150 -2.00 -5.48 -13.36
N GLN A 151 -2.28 -4.23 -13.70
CA GLN A 151 -1.37 -3.36 -14.45
C GLN A 151 -0.63 -2.41 -13.50
N PRO A 152 0.54 -1.87 -13.90
CA PRO A 152 1.26 -0.86 -13.12
C PRO A 152 0.39 0.33 -12.69
N ALA A 153 -0.53 0.77 -13.55
CA ALA A 153 -1.47 1.85 -13.23
C ALA A 153 -2.44 1.51 -12.09
N ASP A 154 -2.85 0.25 -11.96
CA ASP A 154 -3.74 -0.21 -10.89
C ASP A 154 -3.02 -0.21 -9.53
N ILE A 155 -1.72 -0.51 -9.52
CA ILE A 155 -0.87 -0.49 -8.32
C ILE A 155 -0.71 0.95 -7.83
N LEU A 156 -0.40 1.88 -8.74
CA LEU A 156 -0.18 3.30 -8.40
C LEU A 156 -1.45 4.01 -7.89
N ALA A 157 -2.63 3.43 -8.07
CA ALA A 157 -3.89 3.98 -7.57
C ALA A 157 -4.05 3.90 -6.04
N TYR A 158 -3.24 3.09 -5.36
CA TYR A 158 -3.28 2.90 -3.91
C TYR A 158 -2.08 3.56 -3.23
N PRO A 159 -2.20 4.04 -1.98
CA PRO A 159 -1.07 4.52 -1.19
C PRO A 159 -0.28 3.35 -0.56
N GLY A 160 0.86 3.67 0.07
CA GLY A 160 1.68 2.72 0.84
C GLY A 160 2.87 2.16 0.09
N SER A 161 3.44 1.08 0.60
CA SER A 161 4.58 0.37 -0.02
C SER A 161 4.16 -0.32 -1.33
N LEU A 162 5.14 -0.73 -2.16
CA LEU A 162 4.82 -1.45 -3.39
C LEU A 162 4.08 -2.77 -3.10
N ALA A 163 4.46 -3.49 -2.05
CA ALA A 163 3.79 -4.71 -1.61
C ALA A 163 2.31 -4.47 -1.22
N GLU A 164 2.05 -3.41 -0.45
CA GLU A 164 0.69 -3.04 -0.04
C GLU A 164 -0.18 -2.67 -1.24
N ARG A 165 0.37 -1.84 -2.13
CA ARG A 165 -0.32 -1.42 -3.35
C ARG A 165 -0.66 -2.58 -4.27
N LEU A 166 0.29 -3.50 -4.46
CA LEU A 166 0.09 -4.71 -5.25
C LEU A 166 -0.97 -5.61 -4.64
N ARG A 167 -0.97 -5.76 -3.30
CA ARG A 167 -2.01 -6.50 -2.59
C ARG A 167 -3.38 -5.89 -2.83
N GLU A 168 -3.55 -4.58 -2.64
CA GLU A 168 -4.84 -3.90 -2.86
C GLU A 168 -5.31 -4.02 -4.31
N ALA A 169 -4.42 -3.81 -5.28
CA ALA A 169 -4.73 -3.98 -6.68
C ALA A 169 -5.16 -5.42 -7.01
N THR A 170 -4.47 -6.41 -6.44
CA THR A 170 -4.81 -7.84 -6.61
C THR A 170 -6.15 -8.19 -5.97
N LEU A 171 -6.40 -7.74 -4.74
CA LEU A 171 -7.68 -7.95 -4.05
C LEU A 171 -8.83 -7.29 -4.81
N ARG A 172 -8.60 -6.10 -5.38
CA ARG A 172 -9.58 -5.42 -6.24
C ARG A 172 -9.84 -6.21 -7.53
N ALA A 173 -8.80 -6.68 -8.21
CA ALA A 173 -8.93 -7.50 -9.42
C ALA A 173 -9.67 -8.81 -9.12
N HIS A 174 -9.34 -9.47 -8.01
CA HIS A 174 -10.00 -10.68 -7.54
C HIS A 174 -11.48 -10.44 -7.25
N PHE A 175 -11.81 -9.33 -6.57
CA PHE A 175 -13.18 -8.95 -6.32
C PHE A 175 -13.96 -8.78 -7.63
N VAL A 176 -13.43 -8.04 -8.60
CA VAL A 176 -14.10 -7.83 -9.90
C VAL A 176 -14.29 -9.15 -10.66
N GLN A 177 -13.33 -10.07 -10.59
CA GLN A 177 -13.42 -11.40 -11.20
C GLN A 177 -14.51 -12.27 -10.57
N THR A 178 -14.63 -12.28 -9.25
CA THR A 178 -15.58 -13.11 -8.50
C THR A 178 -16.97 -12.48 -8.39
N HIS A 179 -17.06 -11.16 -8.57
CA HIS A 179 -18.27 -10.37 -8.48
C HIS A 179 -18.48 -9.61 -9.79
N PRO A 180 -18.98 -10.27 -10.86
CA PRO A 180 -19.23 -9.60 -12.13
C PRO A 180 -20.16 -8.39 -11.97
N GLU A 181 -19.94 -7.35 -12.77
CA GLU A 181 -20.86 -6.21 -12.81
C GLU A 181 -22.24 -6.66 -13.31
N ARG A 182 -23.28 -6.28 -12.59
CA ARG A 182 -24.67 -6.56 -12.92
C ARG A 182 -25.45 -5.25 -12.92
N LEU A 183 -26.25 -5.03 -13.97
CA LEU A 183 -27.33 -4.06 -13.98
C LEU A 183 -28.58 -4.72 -13.41
N ILE A 184 -29.10 -4.18 -12.30
CA ILE A 184 -30.39 -4.56 -11.75
C ILE A 184 -31.39 -3.47 -12.10
N ARG A 185 -32.41 -3.86 -12.87
CA ARG A 185 -33.44 -2.93 -13.32
C ARG A 185 -34.38 -2.55 -12.19
N ALA A 186 -34.71 -1.27 -12.09
CA ALA A 186 -35.72 -0.75 -11.19
C ALA A 186 -36.36 0.50 -11.80
N ALA A 187 -37.65 0.68 -11.57
CA ALA A 187 -38.33 1.91 -11.96
C ALA A 187 -37.72 3.12 -11.23
N PRO A 188 -37.66 4.30 -11.88
CA PRO A 188 -37.13 5.51 -11.26
C PRO A 188 -37.97 5.91 -10.03
N GLY A 189 -37.35 6.63 -9.10
CA GLY A 189 -38.00 7.08 -7.86
C GLY A 189 -37.74 6.13 -6.68
N VAL A 190 -38.78 5.84 -5.89
CA VAL A 190 -38.66 5.02 -4.67
C VAL A 190 -38.08 3.63 -4.95
N PRO A 191 -38.49 2.88 -5.99
CA PRO A 191 -37.95 1.54 -6.24
C PRO A 191 -36.45 1.54 -6.49
N GLN A 192 -35.94 2.48 -7.29
CA GLN A 192 -34.50 2.64 -7.53
C GLN A 192 -33.74 3.03 -6.26
N ARG A 193 -34.29 3.95 -5.44
CA ARG A 193 -33.66 4.35 -4.16
C ARG A 193 -33.61 3.20 -3.17
N PHE A 194 -34.66 2.40 -3.10
CA PHE A 194 -34.69 1.20 -2.29
C PHE A 194 -33.66 0.17 -2.77
N LEU A 195 -33.57 -0.08 -4.08
CA LEU A 195 -32.55 -0.95 -4.68
C LEU A 195 -31.12 -0.51 -4.31
N LEU A 196 -30.81 0.79 -4.39
CA LEU A 196 -29.50 1.31 -4.01
C LEU A 196 -29.17 1.02 -2.54
N GLY A 197 -30.15 1.16 -1.64
CA GLY A 197 -30.00 0.81 -0.22
C GLY A 197 -29.79 -0.69 0.01
N VAL A 198 -30.55 -1.54 -0.69
CA VAL A 198 -30.41 -3.00 -0.64
C VAL A 198 -29.02 -3.42 -1.12
N LEU A 199 -28.55 -2.88 -2.23
CA LEU A 199 -27.22 -3.20 -2.76
C LEU A 199 -26.11 -2.77 -1.81
N ALA A 200 -26.22 -1.58 -1.21
CA ALA A 200 -25.27 -1.12 -0.22
C ALA A 200 -25.23 -2.02 1.02
N SER A 201 -26.40 -2.50 1.48
CA SER A 201 -26.50 -3.42 2.62
C SER A 201 -25.92 -4.81 2.30
N VAL A 202 -26.17 -5.35 1.11
CA VAL A 202 -25.72 -6.70 0.74
C VAL A 202 -24.23 -6.73 0.43
N THR A 203 -23.71 -5.71 -0.25
CA THR A 203 -22.30 -5.68 -0.70
C THR A 203 -21.36 -4.95 0.26
N GLY A 204 -21.91 -4.20 1.22
CA GLY A 204 -21.13 -3.29 2.08
C GLY A 204 -20.51 -2.12 1.31
N ARG A 205 -20.88 -1.91 0.03
CA ARG A 205 -20.32 -0.89 -0.86
C ARG A 205 -21.43 -0.07 -1.52
N PRO A 206 -21.23 1.24 -1.74
CA PRO A 206 -22.18 2.04 -2.48
C PRO A 206 -22.41 1.48 -3.89
N ALA A 207 -23.66 1.31 -4.29
CA ALA A 207 -24.03 0.96 -5.66
C ALA A 207 -24.00 2.20 -6.56
N VAL A 208 -23.78 1.99 -7.86
CA VAL A 208 -23.76 3.06 -8.85
C VAL A 208 -25.17 3.24 -9.41
N PRO A 209 -25.79 4.42 -9.27
CA PRO A 209 -27.09 4.68 -9.88
C PRO A 209 -26.98 4.65 -11.42
N ASP A 210 -27.99 4.09 -12.06
CA ASP A 210 -28.07 3.96 -13.51
C ASP A 210 -29.47 4.37 -13.99
N PRO A 211 -29.65 5.00 -15.17
CA PRO A 211 -30.98 5.40 -15.65
C PRO A 211 -32.00 4.25 -15.67
N GLU A 212 -31.57 3.00 -15.89
CA GLU A 212 -32.45 1.83 -15.90
C GLU A 212 -32.60 1.14 -14.52
N GLY A 213 -31.86 1.60 -13.50
CA GLY A 213 -31.86 1.01 -12.15
C GLY A 213 -30.56 1.27 -11.39
N ALA A 214 -29.77 0.24 -11.12
CA ALA A 214 -28.48 0.37 -10.47
C ALA A 214 -27.47 -0.70 -10.93
N ARG A 215 -26.20 -0.31 -10.99
CA ARG A 215 -25.07 -1.20 -11.27
C ARG A 215 -24.30 -1.54 -10.00
N ALA A 216 -23.98 -2.81 -9.84
CA ALA A 216 -23.16 -3.31 -8.74
C ALA A 216 -22.41 -4.59 -9.14
N HIS A 217 -21.26 -4.81 -8.51
CA HIS A 217 -20.51 -6.06 -8.60
C HIS A 217 -21.10 -7.07 -7.62
N LEU A 218 -21.63 -8.18 -8.13
CA LEU A 218 -22.34 -9.17 -7.33
C LEU A 218 -21.90 -10.58 -7.69
N ASP A 219 -21.58 -11.37 -6.67
CA ASP A 219 -21.52 -12.83 -6.83
C ASP A 219 -22.95 -13.43 -6.95
N ALA A 220 -23.03 -14.73 -7.22
CA ALA A 220 -24.30 -15.41 -7.41
C ALA A 220 -25.19 -15.42 -6.15
N GLY A 221 -24.59 -15.58 -4.96
CA GLY A 221 -25.30 -15.62 -3.69
C GLY A 221 -25.85 -14.24 -3.30
N GLN A 222 -25.04 -13.19 -3.47
CA GLN A 222 -25.44 -11.80 -3.29
C GLN A 222 -26.56 -11.41 -4.25
N LEU A 223 -26.46 -11.78 -5.53
CA LEU A 223 -27.52 -11.52 -6.50
C LEU A 223 -28.84 -12.21 -6.11
N ALA A 224 -28.78 -13.46 -5.66
CA ALA A 224 -29.96 -14.17 -5.16
C ALA A 224 -30.57 -13.47 -3.94
N ARG A 225 -29.72 -13.03 -3.00
CA ARG A 225 -30.15 -12.28 -1.81
C ARG A 225 -30.79 -10.95 -2.16
N VAL A 226 -30.20 -10.17 -3.08
CA VAL A 226 -30.79 -8.91 -3.56
C VAL A 226 -32.17 -9.16 -4.18
N ARG A 227 -32.28 -10.17 -5.06
CA ARG A 227 -33.56 -10.53 -5.69
C ARG A 227 -34.61 -10.91 -4.66
N ALA A 228 -34.25 -11.70 -3.64
CA ALA A 228 -35.16 -12.06 -2.56
C ALA A 228 -35.61 -10.85 -1.75
N LEU A 229 -34.70 -9.94 -1.39
CA LEU A 229 -35.03 -8.72 -0.64
C LEU A 229 -35.96 -7.81 -1.45
N LEU A 230 -35.71 -7.63 -2.75
CA LEU A 230 -36.60 -6.87 -3.62
C LEU A 230 -37.98 -7.51 -3.71
N ALA A 231 -38.07 -8.82 -3.94
CA ALA A 231 -39.33 -9.53 -4.06
C ALA A 231 -40.19 -9.43 -2.78
N ASN A 232 -39.54 -9.48 -1.62
CA ASN A 232 -40.25 -9.50 -0.34
C ASN A 232 -40.57 -8.11 0.22
N HIS A 233 -39.81 -7.07 -0.13
CA HIS A 233 -39.89 -5.76 0.54
C HIS A 233 -40.12 -4.56 -0.38
N ALA A 234 -40.12 -4.70 -1.71
CA ALA A 234 -40.29 -3.54 -2.60
C ALA A 234 -41.62 -2.80 -2.37
N ALA A 235 -42.73 -3.54 -2.22
CA ALA A 235 -44.04 -2.94 -1.94
C ALA A 235 -44.10 -2.23 -0.57
N GLN A 236 -43.43 -2.80 0.44
CA GLN A 236 -43.30 -2.16 1.75
C GLN A 236 -42.50 -0.86 1.67
N ALA A 237 -41.40 -0.85 0.91
CA ALA A 237 -40.57 0.34 0.73
C ALA A 237 -41.36 1.50 0.11
N GLU A 238 -42.24 1.20 -0.85
CA GLU A 238 -43.11 2.20 -1.47
C GLU A 238 -44.14 2.76 -0.49
N ALA A 239 -44.82 1.90 0.28
CA ALA A 239 -45.74 2.33 1.32
C ALA A 239 -45.05 3.23 2.37
N ILE A 240 -43.89 2.81 2.88
CA ILE A 240 -43.10 3.59 3.85
C ILE A 240 -42.72 4.95 3.28
N ALA A 241 -42.33 5.03 2.01
CA ALA A 241 -41.96 6.30 1.39
C ALA A 241 -43.15 7.26 1.25
N LEU A 242 -44.33 6.73 0.90
CA LEU A 242 -45.56 7.51 0.84
C LEU A 242 -45.97 8.05 2.22
N ASP A 243 -45.96 7.19 3.24
CA ASP A 243 -46.26 7.58 4.62
C ASP A 243 -45.28 8.65 5.13
N ALA A 244 -43.99 8.50 4.82
CA ALA A 244 -42.96 9.46 5.18
C ALA A 244 -43.17 10.81 4.49
N ALA A 245 -43.56 10.82 3.21
CA ALA A 245 -43.86 12.03 2.46
C ALA A 245 -45.07 12.78 3.05
N GLU A 246 -46.14 12.05 3.41
CA GLU A 246 -47.31 12.65 4.07
C GLU A 246 -46.98 13.19 5.46
N ALA A 247 -46.20 12.43 6.25
CA ALA A 247 -45.74 12.87 7.56
C ALA A 247 -44.93 14.16 7.48
N PHE A 248 -44.00 14.26 6.51
CA PHE A 248 -43.24 15.47 6.26
C PHE A 248 -44.13 16.64 5.83
N GLY A 249 -45.10 16.42 4.94
CA GLY A 249 -46.05 17.47 4.55
C GLY A 249 -46.84 18.05 5.74
N ARG A 250 -47.13 17.23 6.76
CA ARG A 250 -47.80 17.66 7.99
C ARG A 250 -46.95 18.54 8.90
N THR A 251 -45.61 18.47 8.82
CA THR A 251 -44.72 19.32 9.64
C THR A 251 -44.53 20.73 9.11
N LEU A 252 -44.97 21.01 7.87
CA LEU A 252 -44.83 22.30 7.22
C LEU A 252 -45.97 23.30 7.56
N ARG A 253 -46.82 22.97 8.54
CA ARG A 253 -47.92 23.82 9.00
C ARG A 253 -47.49 24.79 10.08
#